data_AF-A0A1F2VDL7-F1
#
_entry.id   AF-A0A1F2VDL7-F1
#
_cell.length_a   1.000
_cell.length_b   1.000
_cell.length_c   1.000
_cell.angle_alpha   90.00
_cell.angle_beta   90.00
_cell.angle_gamma   90.00
#
_symmetry.space_group_name_H-M   'P 1'
#
loop_
_entity.id
_entity.type
_entity.pdbx_description
1 polymer ?
#
loop_
_entity_poly.entity_id
_entity_poly.type
_entity_poly.pdbx_seq_one_letter_code
_entity_poly.pdbx_strand_id
1 'polypeptide(L)'
;MSVLPQINETRYAKLLAQTLPRPIRTEEENRRMTELLLKLDEREDLSAEEEQLAEMLTILIEDFEAKRYPLPPVPPREALKALMEERGLRHSDIWPVLGNKGVASEILNGKRSISKAQAKKLAGFFHVPVELFI
;
A
#
# COMPACT_ATOMS: atom_id res chain seq x y z
N MET A 1 1.88 21.73 12.04
CA MET A 1 1.74 20.89 13.25
C MET A 1 0.25 20.68 13.44
N SER A 2 -0.27 19.51 13.06
CA SER A 2 -1.69 19.18 13.28
C SER A 2 -1.86 18.93 14.77
N VAL A 3 -2.66 19.77 15.43
CA VAL A 3 -3.06 19.51 16.81
C VAL A 3 -4.04 18.36 16.71
N LEU A 4 -3.63 17.16 17.15
CA LEU A 4 -4.57 16.03 17.21
C LEU A 4 -5.79 16.49 18.01
N PRO A 5 -7.01 16.33 17.48
CA PRO A 5 -8.21 16.74 18.18
C PRO A 5 -8.23 16.06 19.55
N GLN A 6 -8.61 16.83 20.57
CA GLN A 6 -8.64 16.33 21.95
C GLN A 6 -9.71 15.26 22.08
N ILE A 7 -9.29 13.99 22.03
CA ILE A 7 -10.16 12.81 22.16
C ILE A 7 -10.85 12.83 23.53
N ASN A 8 -12.18 12.70 23.54
CA ASN A 8 -12.94 12.42 24.75
C ASN A 8 -12.82 10.93 25.08
N GLU A 9 -11.99 10.61 26.06
CA GLU A 9 -11.72 9.22 26.47
C GLU A 9 -12.97 8.44 26.86
N THR A 10 -13.99 9.08 27.44
CA THR A 10 -15.22 8.39 27.84
C THR A 10 -16.06 8.00 26.62
N ARG A 11 -16.16 8.89 25.63
CA ARG A 11 -16.84 8.58 24.35
C ARG A 11 -16.08 7.51 23.59
N TYR A 12 -14.76 7.64 23.51
CA TYR A 12 -13.92 6.66 22.84
C TYR A 12 -14.00 5.28 23.52
N ALA A 13 -13.93 5.21 24.86
CA ALA A 13 -14.09 3.96 25.59
C ALA A 13 -15.44 3.29 25.30
N LYS A 14 -16.52 4.07 25.15
CA LYS A 14 -17.83 3.54 24.76
C LYS A 14 -17.82 2.96 23.33
N LEU A 15 -17.17 3.63 22.39
CA LEU A 15 -16.97 3.11 21.03
C LEU A 15 -16.19 1.80 21.05
N LEU A 16 -15.07 1.75 21.77
CA LEU A 16 -14.26 0.54 21.92
C LEU A 16 -15.03 -0.62 22.54
N ALA A 17 -15.86 -0.36 23.54
CA ALA A 17 -16.69 -1.39 24.16
C ALA A 17 -17.76 -1.93 23.20
N GLN A 18 -18.24 -1.11 22.26
CA GLN A 18 -19.24 -1.52 21.26
C GLN A 18 -18.62 -2.30 20.09
N THR A 19 -17.44 -1.89 19.63
CA THR A 19 -16.80 -2.49 18.45
C THR A 19 -15.83 -3.62 18.79
N LEU A 20 -15.32 -3.65 20.03
CA LEU A 20 -14.36 -4.62 20.56
C LEU A 20 -13.19 -4.85 19.59
N PRO A 21 -12.44 -3.79 19.21
CA PRO A 21 -11.32 -3.90 18.31
C PRO A 21 -10.22 -4.75 18.94
N ARG A 22 -9.70 -5.70 18.17
CA ARG A 22 -8.67 -6.65 18.61
C ARG A 22 -7.87 -7.14 17.40
N PRO A 23 -6.63 -7.63 17.59
CA PRO A 23 -5.88 -8.27 16.52
C PRO A 23 -6.73 -9.34 15.82
N ILE A 24 -6.84 -9.20 14.50
CA ILE A 24 -7.68 -10.05 13.65
C ILE A 24 -6.92 -11.36 13.36
N ARG A 25 -7.59 -12.49 13.56
CA ARG A 25 -7.01 -13.83 13.41
C ARG A 25 -7.79 -14.73 12.45
N THR A 26 -9.02 -14.34 12.10
CA THR A 26 -9.91 -15.12 11.23
C THR A 26 -10.56 -14.24 10.18
N GLU A 27 -10.99 -14.83 9.07
CA GLU A 27 -11.74 -14.12 8.01
C GLU A 27 -13.05 -13.50 8.53
N GLU A 28 -13.71 -14.16 9.49
CA GLU A 28 -14.95 -13.67 10.09
C GLU A 28 -14.70 -12.40 10.90
N GLU A 29 -13.61 -12.38 11.68
CA GLU A 29 -13.18 -11.18 12.39
C GLU A 29 -12.80 -10.07 11.41
N ASN A 30 -12.12 -10.39 10.30
CA ASN A 30 -11.77 -9.41 9.26
C ASN A 30 -13.04 -8.78 8.68
N ARG A 31 -13.96 -9.62 8.17
CA ARG A 31 -15.22 -9.16 7.59
C ARG A 31 -16.00 -8.25 8.53
N ARG A 32 -16.13 -8.64 9.81
CA ARG A 32 -16.83 -7.83 10.81
C ARG A 32 -16.19 -6.46 11.00
N MET A 33 -14.86 -6.38 11.08
CA MET A 33 -14.16 -5.11 11.25
C MET A 33 -14.22 -4.25 9.98
N THR A 34 -14.09 -4.86 8.80
CA THR A 34 -14.24 -4.18 7.51
C THR A 34 -15.64 -3.59 7.36
N GLU A 35 -16.69 -4.34 7.69
CA GLU A 35 -18.07 -3.82 7.68
C GLU A 35 -18.28 -2.65 8.64
N LEU A 36 -17.61 -2.66 9.80
CA LEU A 36 -17.66 -1.53 10.74
C LEU A 36 -16.94 -0.31 10.18
N LEU A 37 -15.76 -0.49 9.57
CA LEU A 37 -15.01 0.59 8.93
C LEU A 37 -15.81 1.21 7.78
N LEU A 38 -16.38 0.39 6.90
CA LEU A 38 -17.20 0.86 5.78
C LEU A 38 -18.41 1.70 6.24
N LYS A 39 -19.06 1.33 7.35
CA LYS A 39 -20.15 2.12 7.93
C LYS A 39 -19.69 3.48 8.45
N LEU A 40 -18.44 3.61 8.87
CA LEU A 40 -17.86 4.89 9.25
C LEU A 40 -17.51 5.70 8.00
N ASP A 41 -16.92 5.07 6.98
CA ASP A 41 -16.54 5.73 5.72
C ASP A 41 -17.75 6.26 4.92
N GLU A 42 -18.93 5.67 5.08
CA GLU A 42 -20.19 6.16 4.48
C GLU A 42 -20.69 7.48 5.09
N ARG A 43 -20.09 7.96 6.19
CA ARG A 43 -20.51 9.17 6.91
C ARG A 43 -19.51 10.31 6.71
N GLU A 44 -20.03 11.49 6.39
CA GLU A 44 -19.22 12.71 6.24
C GLU A 44 -19.02 13.49 7.57
N ASP A 45 -19.72 13.09 8.64
CA ASP A 45 -19.82 13.81 9.91
C ASP A 45 -19.21 13.05 11.10
N LEU A 46 -18.08 12.37 10.87
CA LEU A 46 -17.39 11.62 11.92
C LEU A 46 -16.90 12.57 13.03
N SER A 47 -17.13 12.15 14.27
CA SER A 47 -16.46 12.74 15.43
C SER A 47 -14.99 12.34 15.47
N ALA A 48 -14.16 13.12 16.17
CA ALA A 48 -12.74 12.81 16.34
C ALA A 48 -12.50 11.40 16.93
N GLU A 49 -13.40 10.94 17.82
CA GLU A 49 -13.32 9.58 18.38
C GLU A 49 -13.66 8.49 17.37
N GLU A 50 -14.56 8.77 16.42
CA GLU A 50 -14.91 7.85 15.33
C GLU A 50 -13.82 7.79 14.27
N GLU A 51 -13.20 8.94 13.93
CA GLU A 51 -12.00 8.98 13.08
C GLU A 51 -10.87 8.15 13.70
N GLN A 52 -10.62 8.30 15.01
CA GLN A 52 -9.61 7.54 15.72
C GLN A 52 -9.90 6.03 15.72
N LEU A 53 -11.19 5.65 15.84
CA LEU A 53 -11.60 4.26 15.72
C LEU A 53 -11.39 3.74 14.29
N ALA A 54 -11.76 4.51 13.26
CA ALA A 54 -11.59 4.14 11.86
C ALA A 54 -10.10 3.90 11.53
N GLU A 55 -9.22 4.78 12.00
CA GLU A 55 -7.77 4.60 11.88
C GLU A 55 -7.32 3.29 12.53
N MET A 56 -7.79 2.99 13.75
CA MET A 56 -7.43 1.75 14.43
C MET A 56 -7.96 0.50 13.72
N LEU A 57 -9.19 0.53 13.20
CA LEU A 57 -9.76 -0.57 12.42
C LEU A 57 -8.95 -0.80 11.14
N THR A 58 -8.56 0.27 10.44
CA THR A 58 -7.73 0.22 9.24
C THR A 58 -6.41 -0.51 9.51
N ILE A 59 -5.69 -0.09 10.56
CA ILE A 59 -4.41 -0.72 10.94
C ILE A 59 -4.58 -2.23 11.22
N LEU A 60 -5.64 -2.62 11.92
CA LEU A 60 -5.91 -4.03 12.25
C LEU A 60 -6.25 -4.88 11.02
N ILE A 61 -7.02 -4.32 10.09
CA ILE A 61 -7.39 -4.96 8.82
C ILE A 61 -6.16 -5.11 7.94
N GLU A 62 -5.39 -4.04 7.72
CA GLU A 62 -4.18 -4.06 6.89
C GLU A 62 -3.15 -5.08 7.42
N ASP A 63 -2.93 -5.13 8.73
CA ASP A 63 -2.01 -6.11 9.35
C ASP A 63 -2.44 -7.56 9.10
N PHE A 64 -3.75 -7.84 9.14
CA PHE A 64 -4.28 -9.17 8.83
C PHE A 64 -4.18 -9.49 7.34
N GLU A 65 -4.62 -8.57 6.48
CA GLU A 65 -4.65 -8.78 5.04
C GLU A 65 -3.25 -8.90 4.45
N ALA A 66 -2.28 -8.11 4.91
CA ALA A 66 -0.88 -8.25 4.47
C ALA A 66 -0.30 -9.65 4.76
N LYS A 67 -0.70 -10.27 5.88
CA LYS A 67 -0.26 -11.62 6.27
C LYS A 67 -1.02 -12.71 5.53
N ARG A 68 -2.31 -12.49 5.28
CA ARG A 68 -3.25 -13.50 4.75
C ARG A 68 -3.33 -13.52 3.24
N TYR A 69 -3.29 -12.33 2.63
CA TYR A 69 -3.40 -12.06 1.21
C TYR A 69 -2.15 -11.31 0.75
N PRO A 70 -0.97 -11.94 0.80
CA PRO A 70 0.21 -11.33 0.23
C PRO A 70 -0.07 -11.01 -1.24
N LEU A 71 0.21 -9.77 -1.65
CA LEU A 71 0.06 -9.37 -3.04
C LEU A 71 0.83 -10.37 -3.92
N PRO A 72 0.21 -10.87 -5.01
CA PRO A 72 0.92 -11.76 -5.91
C PRO A 72 2.18 -11.01 -6.41
N PRO A 73 3.31 -11.71 -6.54
CA PRO A 73 4.54 -11.08 -7.01
C PRO A 73 4.29 -10.52 -8.41
N VAL A 74 4.28 -9.19 -8.52
CA VAL A 74 4.24 -8.50 -9.81
C VAL A 74 5.59 -8.72 -10.45
N PRO A 75 5.68 -9.31 -11.66
CA PRO A 75 6.95 -9.44 -12.34
C PRO A 75 7.65 -8.08 -12.41
N PRO A 76 8.96 -7.96 -12.07
CA PRO A 76 9.69 -6.69 -12.06
C PRO A 76 9.51 -5.81 -13.32
N ARG A 77 9.31 -6.45 -14.48
CA ARG A 77 9.03 -5.78 -15.76
C ARG A 77 7.66 -5.08 -15.78
N GLU A 78 6.65 -5.65 -15.13
CA GLU A 78 5.29 -5.12 -15.09
C GLU A 78 5.21 -3.97 -14.09
N ALA A 79 5.88 -4.10 -12.93
CA ALA A 79 6.07 -2.99 -12.00
C ALA A 79 6.78 -1.79 -12.68
N LEU A 80 7.83 -2.06 -13.46
CA LEU A 80 8.50 -1.04 -14.27
C LEU A 80 7.56 -0.37 -15.27
N LYS A 81 6.74 -1.13 -16.00
CA LYS A 81 5.79 -0.58 -16.98
C LYS A 81 4.72 0.28 -16.31
N ALA A 82 4.15 -0.19 -15.21
CA ALA A 82 3.14 0.55 -14.46
C ALA A 82 3.70 1.89 -13.96
N LEU A 83 4.91 1.89 -13.38
CA LEU A 83 5.56 3.12 -12.92
C LEU A 83 5.92 4.07 -14.07
N MET A 84 6.28 3.55 -15.24
CA MET A 84 6.49 4.37 -16.43
C MET A 84 5.19 5.01 -16.90
N GLU A 85 4.10 4.27 -16.93
CA GLU A 85 2.77 4.75 -17.33
C GLU A 85 2.26 5.82 -16.37
N GLU A 86 2.29 5.56 -15.06
CA GLU A 86 1.88 6.49 -14.00
C GLU A 86 2.62 7.84 -14.09
N ARG A 87 3.89 7.81 -14.51
CA ARG A 87 4.75 9.01 -14.60
C ARG A 87 4.86 9.58 -16.02
N GLY A 88 4.12 9.04 -16.99
CA GLY A 88 4.19 9.48 -18.39
C GLY A 88 5.58 9.33 -19.03
N LEU A 89 6.39 8.37 -18.56
CA LEU A 89 7.76 8.15 -19.03
C LEU A 89 7.78 7.29 -20.29
N ARG A 90 8.62 7.69 -21.25
CA ARG A 90 8.86 6.90 -22.46
C ARG A 90 9.99 5.92 -22.22
N HIS A 91 10.07 4.92 -23.09
CA HIS A 91 11.17 3.94 -23.07
C HIS A 91 12.54 4.63 -23.06
N SER A 92 12.72 5.69 -23.87
CA SER A 92 13.98 6.45 -23.97
C SER A 92 14.46 7.02 -22.63
N ASP A 93 13.53 7.34 -21.74
CA ASP A 93 13.82 8.04 -20.49
C ASP A 93 14.37 7.06 -19.44
N ILE A 94 14.13 5.76 -19.62
CA ILE A 94 14.59 4.68 -18.73
C ILE A 94 15.90 4.01 -19.20
N TRP A 95 16.25 4.13 -20.49
CA TRP A 95 17.47 3.50 -21.04
C TRP A 95 18.76 3.89 -20.30
N PRO A 96 18.98 5.15 -19.88
CA PRO A 96 20.17 5.52 -19.11
C PRO A 96 20.26 4.80 -17.76
N VAL A 97 19.11 4.49 -17.15
CA VAL A 97 19.02 3.79 -15.86
C VAL A 97 19.36 2.31 -16.03
N LEU A 98 18.87 1.69 -17.11
CA LEU A 98 19.07 0.27 -17.42
C LEU A 98 20.40 -0.03 -18.13
N GLY A 99 21.12 0.99 -18.60
CA GLY A 99 22.44 0.91 -19.21
C GLY A 99 22.47 1.40 -20.65
N ASN A 100 21.68 0.79 -21.53
CA ASN A 100 21.54 1.25 -22.92
C ASN A 100 20.18 0.88 -23.51
N LYS A 101 19.89 1.41 -24.70
CA LYS A 101 18.65 1.19 -25.46
C LYS A 101 18.31 -0.28 -25.69
N GLY A 102 19.31 -1.09 -26.07
CA GLY A 102 19.10 -2.51 -26.37
C GLY A 102 18.68 -3.30 -25.14
N VAL A 103 19.45 -3.15 -24.06
CA VAL A 103 19.18 -3.81 -22.77
C VAL A 103 17.81 -3.44 -22.21
N ALA A 104 17.45 -2.16 -22.27
CA ALA A 104 16.15 -1.70 -21.80
C ALA A 104 14.99 -2.25 -22.64
N SER A 105 15.15 -2.31 -23.97
CA SER A 105 14.15 -2.92 -24.85
C SER A 105 13.97 -4.40 -24.56
N GLU A 106 15.06 -5.15 -24.34
CA GLU A 106 14.99 -6.56 -23.96
C GLU A 106 14.26 -6.77 -22.64
N ILE A 107 14.52 -5.92 -21.64
CA ILE A 107 13.85 -5.97 -20.33
C ILE A 107 12.35 -5.65 -20.46
N LEU A 108 11.99 -4.55 -21.14
CA LEU A 108 10.59 -4.14 -21.30
C LEU A 108 9.78 -5.15 -22.14
N ASN A 109 10.44 -5.88 -23.04
CA ASN A 109 9.83 -6.96 -23.82
C ASN A 109 9.92 -8.34 -23.15
N GLY A 110 10.48 -8.44 -21.94
CA GLY A 110 10.58 -9.69 -21.18
C GLY A 110 11.61 -10.69 -21.71
N LYS A 111 12.48 -10.29 -22.63
CA LYS A 111 13.58 -11.12 -23.16
C LYS A 111 14.76 -11.21 -22.19
N ARG A 112 14.87 -10.27 -21.25
CA ARG A 112 15.93 -10.18 -20.25
C ARG A 112 15.36 -9.79 -18.89
N SER A 113 15.87 -10.39 -17.82
CA SER A 113 15.53 -10.03 -16.45
C SER A 113 16.26 -8.75 -16.00
N ILE A 114 15.68 -8.07 -15.00
CA ILE A 114 16.31 -6.94 -14.32
C ILE A 114 17.39 -7.51 -13.39
N SER A 115 18.64 -7.07 -13.54
CA SER A 115 19.71 -7.44 -12.61
C SER A 115 19.59 -6.68 -11.29
N LYS A 116 20.16 -7.21 -10.19
CA LYS A 116 20.17 -6.52 -8.88
C LYS A 116 20.75 -5.10 -8.92
N ALA A 117 21.75 -4.87 -9.79
CA ALA A 117 22.34 -3.54 -9.96
C ALA A 117 21.36 -2.58 -10.67
N GLN A 118 20.62 -3.06 -11.67
CA GLN A 118 19.58 -2.28 -12.34
C GLN A 118 18.38 -2.04 -11.41
N ALA A 119 17.97 -3.04 -10.61
CA ALA A 119 16.91 -2.91 -9.61
C ALA A 119 17.20 -1.76 -8.64
N LYS A 120 18.41 -1.67 -8.09
CA LYS A 120 18.83 -0.55 -7.23
C LYS A 120 18.77 0.81 -7.92
N LYS A 121 19.19 0.88 -9.20
CA LYS A 121 19.13 2.13 -9.98
C LYS A 121 17.69 2.55 -10.26
N LEU A 122 16.81 1.61 -10.61
CA LEU A 122 15.39 1.85 -10.82
C LEU A 122 14.71 2.29 -9.53
N ALA A 123 14.98 1.61 -8.41
CA ALA A 123 14.47 1.98 -7.09
C ALA A 123 14.82 3.42 -6.73
N GLY A 124 16.08 3.82 -6.94
CA GLY A 124 16.52 5.21 -6.73
C GLY A 124 15.88 6.21 -7.71
N PHE A 125 15.73 5.85 -8.98
CA PHE A 125 15.10 6.70 -9.99
C PHE A 125 13.61 6.92 -9.68
N PHE A 126 12.88 5.85 -9.34
CA PHE A 126 11.46 5.90 -9.03
C PHE A 126 11.18 6.32 -7.58
N HIS A 127 12.15 6.32 -6.69
CA HIS A 127 11.96 6.55 -5.25
C HIS A 127 10.96 5.55 -4.64
N VAL A 128 11.14 4.27 -4.97
CA VAL A 128 10.32 3.15 -4.50
C VAL A 128 11.21 2.05 -3.90
N PRO A 129 10.65 1.12 -3.09
CA PRO A 129 11.41 -0.01 -2.56
C PRO A 129 12.04 -0.86 -3.68
N VAL A 130 13.24 -1.38 -3.43
CA VAL A 130 13.99 -2.17 -4.43
C VAL A 130 13.33 -3.53 -4.71
N GLU A 131 12.54 -4.02 -3.76
CA GLU A 131 11.78 -5.26 -3.79
C GLU A 131 10.80 -5.31 -4.96
N LEU A 132 10.35 -4.16 -5.48
CA LEU A 132 9.52 -4.09 -6.69
C LEU A 132 10.24 -4.56 -7.95
N PHE A 133 11.57 -4.63 -7.93
CA PHE A 133 12.40 -4.95 -9.09
C PHE A 133 13.27 -6.22 -8.92
N ILE A 134 13.05 -7.03 -7.87
CA ILE A 134 13.84 -8.23 -7.54
C ILE A 134 13.05 -9.51 -7.84
#